data_AF-A0A9C8KW49-F1
#
_entry.id   AF-A0A9C8KW49-F1
#
_cell.length_a   1.000
_cell.length_b   1.000
_cell.length_c   1.000
_cell.angle_alpha   90.00
_cell.angle_beta   90.00
_cell.angle_gamma   90.00
#
_symmetry.space_group_name_H-M   'P 1'
#
loop_
_entity.id
_entity.type
_entity.pdbx_description
1 polymer ?
#
loop_
_entity_poly.entity_id
_entity_poly.type
_entity_poly.pdbx_seq_one_letter_code
_entity_poly.pdbx_strand_id
1 'polypeptide(L)'
;MSEERTTPKARKGDWVRIQRTVLEPGERAEHIPEDTRKVPLEMWAKGFLLDEEARVGEVVEIETGIGRRMKGIMESINPGYRHSFGETVPELLKIGRQLRAWRWEHESGRGGDG
;
A
#
# COMPACT_ATOMS: atom_id res chain seq x y z
N MET A 1 11.94 -28.62 -19.95
CA MET A 1 11.02 -27.54 -20.33
C MET A 1 10.80 -26.72 -19.08
N SER A 2 11.47 -25.58 -18.96
CA SER A 2 11.39 -24.73 -17.78
C SER A 2 10.05 -24.01 -17.83
N GLU A 3 9.14 -24.30 -16.90
CA GLU A 3 7.90 -23.56 -16.74
C GLU A 3 8.25 -22.09 -16.43
N GLU A 4 7.96 -21.22 -17.38
CA GLU A 4 7.97 -19.77 -17.20
C GLU A 4 6.94 -19.45 -16.10
N ARG A 5 7.44 -19.26 -14.88
CA ARG A 5 6.64 -18.84 -13.73
C ARG A 5 6.06 -17.46 -14.04
N THR A 6 4.84 -17.42 -14.56
CA THR A 6 4.13 -16.17 -14.80
C THR A 6 3.95 -15.45 -13.48
N THR A 7 4.69 -14.36 -13.29
CA THR A 7 4.59 -13.53 -12.09
C THR A 7 3.24 -12.81 -12.12
N PRO A 8 2.46 -12.80 -11.02
CA PRO A 8 1.16 -12.13 -10.99
C PRO A 8 1.30 -10.64 -11.38
N LYS A 9 0.35 -10.16 -12.20
CA LYS A 9 0.33 -8.80 -12.74
C LYS A 9 -0.87 -8.02 -12.18
N ALA A 10 -0.60 -6.84 -11.64
CA ALA A 10 -1.58 -5.87 -11.15
C ALA A 10 -1.82 -4.76 -12.17
N ARG A 11 -2.97 -4.10 -12.06
CA ARG A 11 -3.35 -2.92 -12.82
C ARG A 11 -3.62 -1.74 -11.89
N LYS A 12 -3.59 -0.54 -12.43
CA LYS A 12 -3.90 0.69 -11.71
C LYS A 12 -5.22 0.57 -10.94
N GLY A 13 -5.20 0.98 -9.68
CA GLY A 13 -6.36 0.90 -8.79
C GLY A 13 -6.54 -0.45 -8.10
N ASP A 14 -5.72 -1.46 -8.40
CA ASP A 14 -5.71 -2.70 -7.61
C ASP A 14 -5.17 -2.44 -6.21
N TRP A 15 -5.73 -3.14 -5.22
CA TRP A 15 -5.26 -3.07 -3.85
C TRP A 15 -4.05 -3.98 -3.68
N VAL A 16 -2.85 -3.42 -3.55
CA VAL A 16 -1.60 -4.17 -3.48
C VAL A 16 -0.92 -3.95 -2.14
N ARG A 17 -0.02 -4.86 -1.77
CA ARG A 17 0.91 -4.68 -0.65
C ARG A 17 2.30 -4.45 -1.19
N ILE A 18 2.96 -3.39 -0.70
CA ILE A 18 4.38 -3.14 -0.91
C ILE A 18 5.18 -3.44 0.34
N GLN A 19 6.44 -3.83 0.16
CA GLN A 19 7.46 -3.94 1.20
C GLN A 19 8.61 -2.99 0.89
N ARG A 20 9.21 -2.41 1.92
CA ARG A 20 10.45 -1.64 1.80
C ARG A 20 11.23 -1.65 3.12
N THR A 21 12.56 -1.68 3.02
CA THR A 21 13.46 -1.39 4.13
C THR A 21 13.44 0.11 4.45
N VAL A 22 13.13 0.44 5.70
CA VAL A 22 13.07 1.81 6.21
C VAL A 22 14.41 2.22 6.81
N LEU A 23 15.07 1.31 7.53
CA LEU A 23 16.40 1.50 8.12
C LEU A 23 17.22 0.23 7.95
N GLU A 24 18.45 0.37 7.48
CA GLU A 24 19.40 -0.73 7.39
C GLU A 24 20.01 -1.05 8.77
N PRO A 25 20.60 -2.26 8.95
CA PRO A 25 21.42 -2.56 10.13
C PRO A 25 22.53 -1.51 10.27
N GLY A 26 22.57 -0.81 11.41
CA GLY A 26 23.50 0.30 11.66
C GLY A 26 22.86 1.70 11.63
N GLU A 27 21.71 1.86 10.97
CA GLU A 27 20.89 3.08 11.06
C GLU A 27 19.85 3.01 12.20
N ARG A 28 19.84 1.87 12.91
CA ARG A 28 18.97 1.58 14.05
C ARG A 28 19.49 2.32 15.29
N ALA A 29 18.57 2.84 16.11
CA ALA A 29 18.93 3.62 17.29
C ALA A 29 19.87 2.87 18.26
N GLU A 30 20.83 3.57 18.86
CA GLU A 30 21.88 2.98 19.68
C GLU A 30 21.37 2.26 20.94
N HIS A 31 20.19 2.62 21.44
CA HIS A 31 19.66 2.11 22.71
C HIS A 31 18.74 0.89 22.56
N ILE A 32 18.60 0.30 21.37
CA ILE A 32 17.84 -0.95 21.20
C ILE A 32 18.73 -2.18 21.46
N PRO A 33 18.17 -3.36 21.79
CA PRO A 33 18.93 -4.58 22.01
C PRO A 33 19.83 -4.94 20.82
N GLU A 34 20.98 -5.56 21.09
CA GLU A 34 22.00 -5.85 20.07
C GLU A 34 21.44 -6.70 18.91
N ASP A 35 20.64 -7.71 19.24
CA ASP A 35 20.00 -8.58 18.25
C ASP A 35 19.05 -7.80 17.33
N THR A 36 18.41 -6.74 17.84
CA THR A 36 17.52 -5.88 17.06
C THR A 36 18.28 -4.87 16.19
N ARG A 37 19.53 -4.55 16.51
CA ARG A 37 20.39 -3.69 15.66
C ARG A 37 20.94 -4.43 14.44
N LYS A 38 21.08 -5.74 14.55
CA LYS A 38 21.65 -6.60 13.50
C LYS A 38 20.68 -6.89 12.34
N VAL A 39 19.42 -6.48 12.46
CA VAL A 39 18.38 -6.72 11.45
C VAL A 39 17.78 -5.41 10.93
N PRO A 40 17.38 -5.36 9.64
CA PRO A 40 16.75 -4.18 9.06
C PRO A 40 15.38 -3.89 9.69
N LEU A 41 14.97 -2.63 9.66
CA LEU A 41 13.59 -2.25 9.92
C LEU A 41 12.82 -2.27 8.61
N GLU A 42 11.94 -3.25 8.45
CA GLU A 42 11.10 -3.39 7.27
C GLU A 42 9.69 -2.83 7.51
N MET A 43 9.07 -2.35 6.43
CA MET A 43 7.72 -1.82 6.44
C MET A 43 6.91 -2.46 5.33
N TRP A 44 5.68 -2.86 5.68
CA TRP A 44 4.65 -3.25 4.72
C TRP A 44 3.54 -2.22 4.72
N ALA A 45 3.13 -1.78 3.54
CA ALA A 45 2.00 -0.88 3.36
C ALA A 45 1.04 -1.45 2.33
N LYS A 46 -0.26 -1.22 2.53
CA LYS A 46 -1.31 -1.55 1.56
C LYS A 46 -1.87 -0.27 0.96
N GLY A 47 -2.13 -0.29 -0.33
CA GLY A 47 -2.67 0.86 -1.05
C GLY A 47 -3.11 0.50 -2.46
N PHE A 48 -3.69 1.48 -3.13
CA PHE A 48 -4.08 1.37 -4.53
C PHE A 48 -2.85 1.61 -5.42
N LEU A 49 -2.58 0.70 -6.35
CA LEU A 49 -1.53 0.85 -7.35
C LEU A 49 -1.76 2.11 -8.20
N LEU A 50 -0.74 2.95 -8.35
CA LEU A 50 -0.80 4.16 -9.18
C LEU A 50 -0.28 3.93 -10.61
N ASP A 51 0.61 2.96 -10.79
CA ASP A 51 1.14 2.57 -12.10
C ASP A 51 0.06 1.90 -12.95
N GLU A 52 0.11 2.06 -14.27
CA GLU A 52 -0.87 1.46 -15.20
C GLU A 52 -0.89 -0.07 -15.06
N GLU A 53 0.31 -0.67 -15.00
CA GLU A 53 0.51 -2.10 -14.80
C GLU A 53 1.82 -2.37 -14.04
N ALA A 54 1.85 -3.40 -13.20
CA ALA A 54 3.05 -3.84 -12.49
C ALA A 54 3.04 -5.34 -12.22
N ARG A 55 4.20 -5.98 -12.08
CA ARG A 55 4.35 -7.38 -11.67
C ARG A 55 4.86 -7.50 -10.24
N VAL A 56 4.47 -8.58 -9.56
CA VAL A 56 5.01 -8.88 -8.22
C VAL A 56 6.53 -8.96 -8.30
N GLY A 57 7.22 -8.28 -7.38
CA GLY A 57 8.67 -8.11 -7.37
C GLY A 57 9.17 -6.79 -7.98
N GLU A 58 8.33 -6.03 -8.68
CA GLU A 58 8.70 -4.72 -9.21
C GLU A 58 8.52 -3.61 -8.16
N VAL A 59 9.28 -2.53 -8.29
CA VAL A 59 9.11 -1.32 -7.48
C VAL A 59 7.93 -0.53 -8.03
N VAL A 60 6.93 -0.28 -7.20
CA VAL A 60 5.68 0.41 -7.58
C VAL A 60 5.39 1.59 -6.67
N GLU A 61 4.54 2.50 -7.14
CA GLU A 61 3.95 3.56 -6.31
C GLU A 61 2.49 3.24 -5.95
N ILE A 62 2.14 3.42 -4.68
CA ILE A 62 0.79 3.21 -4.17
C ILE A 62 0.23 4.47 -3.49
N GLU A 63 -1.09 4.59 -3.49
CA GLU A 63 -1.83 5.53 -2.64
C GLU A 63 -2.55 4.77 -1.53
N THR A 64 -2.17 5.03 -0.28
CA THR A 64 -2.79 4.41 0.91
C THR A 64 -4.24 4.87 1.09
N GLY A 65 -5.03 4.14 1.88
CA GLY A 65 -6.45 4.50 2.14
C GLY A 65 -6.67 5.88 2.79
N ILE A 66 -5.63 6.48 3.36
CA ILE A 66 -5.63 7.84 3.94
C ILE A 66 -4.99 8.90 3.02
N GLY A 67 -4.67 8.55 1.76
CA GLY A 67 -4.19 9.50 0.75
C GLY A 67 -2.67 9.75 0.73
N ARG A 68 -1.87 8.99 1.49
CA ARG A 68 -0.40 9.09 1.39
C ARG A 68 0.13 8.29 0.20
N ARG A 69 1.09 8.85 -0.53
CA ARG A 69 1.83 8.14 -1.60
C ARG A 69 3.08 7.47 -1.04
N MET A 70 3.31 6.22 -1.43
CA MET A 70 4.43 5.41 -0.93
C MET A 70 5.00 4.55 -2.05
N LYS A 71 6.33 4.31 -2.02
CA LYS A 71 7.05 3.44 -2.97
C LYS A 71 7.65 2.24 -2.25
N GLY A 72 7.62 1.09 -2.91
CA GLY A 72 8.22 -0.15 -2.42
C GLY A 72 8.06 -1.29 -3.42
N ILE A 73 8.60 -2.45 -3.08
CA ILE A 73 8.52 -3.67 -3.90
C ILE A 73 7.13 -4.29 -3.73
N MET A 74 6.40 -4.51 -4.83
CA MET A 74 5.09 -5.14 -4.79
C MET A 74 5.21 -6.62 -4.41
N GLU A 75 4.67 -7.00 -3.26
CA GLU A 75 4.74 -8.36 -2.73
C GLU A 75 3.50 -9.19 -3.13
N SER A 76 2.32 -8.57 -3.14
CA SER A 76 1.06 -9.28 -3.42
C SER A 76 -0.06 -8.36 -3.90
N ILE A 77 -1.01 -8.95 -4.62
CA ILE A 77 -2.21 -8.30 -5.17
C ILE A 77 -3.42 -8.81 -4.39
N ASN A 78 -4.31 -7.91 -3.98
CA ASN A 78 -5.49 -8.16 -3.15
C ASN A 78 -5.21 -9.08 -1.93
N PRO A 79 -4.25 -8.73 -1.06
CA PRO A 79 -3.86 -9.60 0.05
C PRO A 79 -5.01 -9.81 1.04
N GLY A 80 -5.59 -11.00 1.04
CA GLY A 80 -6.57 -11.45 2.03
C GLY A 80 -5.98 -11.49 3.45
N TYR A 81 -6.83 -11.39 4.46
CA TYR A 81 -6.42 -11.56 5.86
C TYR A 81 -6.44 -13.05 6.22
N ARG A 82 -5.27 -13.67 6.39
CA ARG A 82 -5.14 -15.10 6.72
C ARG A 82 -5.70 -15.45 8.12
N HIS A 83 -5.94 -14.46 8.98
CA HIS A 83 -6.60 -14.63 10.27
C HIS A 83 -8.03 -14.05 10.23
N SER A 84 -9.00 -14.96 10.03
CA SER A 84 -10.43 -14.94 10.42
C SER A 84 -11.41 -13.83 10.00
N PHE A 85 -11.08 -12.89 9.10
CA PHE A 85 -12.05 -11.85 8.66
C PHE A 85 -12.52 -11.94 7.20
N GLY A 86 -12.27 -13.06 6.53
CA GLY A 86 -12.69 -13.29 5.14
C GLY A 86 -11.81 -12.61 4.10
N GLU A 87 -12.25 -12.67 2.84
CA GLU A 87 -11.57 -12.05 1.71
C GLU A 87 -11.74 -10.52 1.70
N THR A 88 -10.79 -9.79 1.12
CA THR A 88 -10.90 -8.34 0.97
C THR A 88 -12.07 -8.03 0.02
N VAL A 89 -13.07 -7.26 0.46
CA VAL A 89 -14.18 -6.78 -0.37
C VAL A 89 -13.80 -5.45 -1.01
N PRO A 90 -13.42 -5.40 -2.30
CA PRO A 90 -12.86 -4.20 -2.92
C PRO A 90 -13.82 -3.00 -2.94
N GLU A 91 -15.13 -3.24 -2.97
CA GLU A 91 -16.18 -2.22 -2.99
C GLU A 91 -16.15 -1.35 -1.74
N LEU A 92 -15.93 -1.96 -0.56
CA LEU A 92 -15.86 -1.24 0.71
C LEU A 92 -14.65 -0.28 0.77
N LEU A 93 -13.57 -0.59 0.06
CA LEU A 93 -12.39 0.27 -0.02
C LEU A 93 -12.67 1.57 -0.80
N LYS A 94 -13.61 1.53 -1.75
CA LYS A 94 -13.94 2.68 -2.63
C LYS A 94 -14.90 3.67 -1.96
N ILE A 95 -15.86 3.18 -1.19
CA ILE A 95 -16.94 4.00 -0.58
C ILE A 95 -16.39 5.10 0.31
N GLY A 96 -15.40 4.79 1.16
CA GLY A 96 -14.81 5.79 2.06
C GLY A 96 -14.12 6.95 1.31
N ARG A 97 -13.49 6.67 0.17
CA ARG A 97 -12.86 7.69 -0.68
C ARG A 97 -13.92 8.54 -1.38
N GLN A 98 -14.96 7.89 -1.94
CA GLN A 98 -16.06 8.57 -2.62
C GLN A 98 -16.82 9.51 -1.68
N LEU A 99 -17.12 9.06 -0.45
CA LEU A 99 -17.82 9.90 0.54
C LEU A 99 -17.02 11.15 0.92
N ARG A 100 -15.69 11.03 1.08
CA ARG A 100 -14.83 12.18 1.38
C ARG A 100 -14.75 13.16 0.21
N ALA A 101 -14.68 12.67 -1.03
CA ALA A 101 -14.71 13.51 -2.22
C ALA A 101 -16.03 14.26 -2.35
N TRP A 102 -17.16 13.55 -2.22
CA TRP A 102 -18.50 14.14 -2.22
C TRP A 102 -18.66 15.21 -1.12
N ARG A 103 -18.21 14.93 0.10
CA ARG A 103 -18.26 15.88 1.22
C ARG A 103 -17.48 17.16 0.89
N TRP A 104 -16.28 17.02 0.31
CA TRP A 104 -15.45 18.16 -0.07
C TRP A 104 -16.10 19.03 -1.15
N GLU A 105 -16.69 18.43 -2.18
CA GLU A 105 -17.41 19.14 -3.25
C GLU A 105 -18.59 19.97 -2.68
N HIS A 106 -19.32 19.42 -1.70
CA HIS A 106 -20.49 20.06 -1.11
C HIS A 106 -20.17 21.03 0.05
N GLU A 107 -19.04 20.90 0.74
CA GLU A 107 -18.59 21.85 1.78
C GLU A 107 -17.88 23.06 1.17
N SER A 108 -17.18 22.89 0.05
CA SER A 108 -16.50 23.98 -0.68
C SER A 108 -17.47 24.99 -1.32
N GLY A 109 -18.76 24.65 -1.42
CA GLY A 109 -19.83 25.54 -1.89
C GLY A 109 -20.51 26.37 -0.80
N ARG A 110 -20.09 26.29 0.47
CA ARG A 110 -20.70 27.04 1.60
C ARG A 110 -19.80 28.16 2.17
N GLY A 111 -18.66 28.44 1.55
CA GLY A 111 -17.66 29.40 2.05
C GLY A 111 -17.49 30.67 1.22
N GLY A 112 -18.51 31.08 0.47
CA GLY A 112 -18.48 32.31 -0.33
C GLY A 112 -19.82 33.02 -0.28
N ASP A 113 -20.08 33.69 0.84
CA ASP A 113 -20.90 34.90 0.98
C ASP A 113 -20.89 35.29 2.47
N GLY A 114 -20.07 36.28 2.81
CA GLY A 114 -19.89 36.81 4.17
C GLY A 114 -18.52 37.42 4.39
#